data_AF-A0A2K2VPU2-F1
#
_entry.id   AF-A0A2K2VPU2-F1
#
_cell.length_a   1.000
_cell.length_b   1.000
_cell.length_c   1.000
_cell.angle_alpha   90.00
_cell.angle_beta   90.00
_cell.angle_gamma   90.00
#
_symmetry.space_group_name_H-M   'P 1'
#
loop_
_entity.id
_entity.type
_entity.pdbx_description
1 polymer ?
#
loop_
_entity_poly.entity_id
_entity_poly.type
_entity_poly.pdbx_seq_one_letter_code
_entity_poly.pdbx_strand_id
1 'polypeptide(L)'
;MVSELEVTRVYVATFNRAPDAAGLAYWVNDSFEGNAAIEQIAQSFFDSAEAQSIYVPSLSVAQRVSLAYLNLFGREADAEGLAYWVDEIDNGRVSQSSMILALVNGAQDSVYGMDATTLANKSEVGLYYAQSSLDDVAAAYEVMEGVTSLQSSVSEAKAVVDCRASLAMTEEASLTMTEDSHCEALAAAISITEEAQNRSVTIDDVFTYDAAEVDEYIDALYSLSSWSSSVVTYSFNDTIPSSYYSFYDNSLTYGWSALNTLQREAVRDVFEMLETIVDVEFVEVESGGDMQYNITYQEASSGFAFYPGGSEFMGDVFLGSVFNTNPQEYGVAVGEYGWSTIVHETGHALGLKHPFEGYYTLDDELDNFAHSVMSYDTGMTLLALTYIEGLEFGVSFEWVNPESYSVYDILTLQEIYGASLNSSSEDNIYSIEFGELKTIWDSGGVDTLDFSRSAGSVFLDMQDGSVNTVGYISIENQIDAFVEELEDTRIFGQESWVSESFYTYETSLYTGEDNFAIAYGTVIENLVSGDFDDVIFDNEVDNIILLGKGNDKVYLYGGWDYVDGADGYDTVYFDALLYDVEFEKISADEYLFVGDNFAATLVGVESVVFSDGVVKEIGYFDQTFV
;
A
#
# COMPACT_ATOMS: atom_id res chain seq x y z
N MET A 1 -5.16 -18.38 51.93
CA MET A 1 -4.90 -16.93 51.96
C MET A 1 -5.37 -16.39 50.64
N VAL A 2 -6.12 -15.30 50.65
CA VAL A 2 -6.57 -14.63 49.42
C VAL A 2 -5.37 -14.00 48.71
N SER A 3 -5.41 -13.94 47.39
CA SER A 3 -4.40 -13.28 46.56
C SER A 3 -4.72 -11.79 46.37
N GLU A 4 -3.71 -11.00 46.00
CA GLU A 4 -3.89 -9.61 45.60
C GLU A 4 -4.90 -9.49 44.44
N LEU A 5 -4.81 -10.37 43.45
CA LEU A 5 -5.73 -10.40 42.32
C LEU A 5 -7.20 -10.63 42.74
N GLU A 6 -7.45 -11.56 43.68
CA GLU A 6 -8.80 -11.79 44.19
C GLU A 6 -9.36 -10.57 44.92
N VAL A 7 -8.55 -9.90 45.74
CA VAL A 7 -8.97 -8.69 46.45
C VAL A 7 -9.20 -7.53 45.47
N THR A 8 -8.31 -7.33 44.48
CA THR A 8 -8.46 -6.30 43.44
C THR A 8 -9.74 -6.50 42.64
N ARG A 9 -10.09 -7.75 42.28
CA ARG A 9 -11.36 -8.04 41.61
C ARG A 9 -12.57 -7.63 42.45
N VAL A 10 -12.52 -7.80 43.78
CA VAL A 10 -13.60 -7.36 44.67
C VAL A 10 -13.67 -5.82 44.75
N TYR A 11 -12.53 -5.12 44.73
CA TYR A 11 -12.48 -3.66 44.59
C TYR A 11 -13.15 -3.18 43.30
N VAL A 12 -12.73 -3.71 42.15
CA VAL A 12 -13.31 -3.39 40.84
C VAL A 12 -14.81 -3.69 40.84
N ALA A 13 -15.21 -4.87 41.32
CA ALA A 13 -16.60 -5.29 41.26
C ALA A 13 -17.52 -4.46 42.16
N THR A 14 -17.05 -4.11 43.36
CA THR A 14 -17.88 -3.40 44.34
C THR A 14 -17.89 -1.91 44.05
N PHE A 15 -16.75 -1.34 43.65
CA PHE A 15 -16.58 0.11 43.61
C PHE A 15 -16.30 0.66 42.21
N ASN A 16 -15.86 -0.13 41.24
CA ASN A 16 -15.24 0.36 40.01
C ASN A 16 -14.05 1.30 40.29
N ARG A 17 -13.19 0.93 41.24
CA ARG A 17 -11.94 1.65 41.52
C ARG A 17 -10.77 0.71 41.77
N ALA A 18 -9.56 1.19 41.51
CA ALA A 18 -8.34 0.52 41.90
C ALA A 18 -8.15 0.52 43.44
N PRO A 19 -7.58 -0.53 44.04
CA PRO A 19 -7.13 -0.48 45.43
C PRO A 19 -5.89 0.42 45.60
N ASP A 20 -5.76 1.07 46.75
CA ASP A 20 -4.49 1.67 47.17
C ASP A 20 -3.56 0.61 47.78
N ALA A 21 -2.26 0.89 47.81
CA ALA A 21 -1.23 -0.05 48.27
C ALA A 21 -1.48 -0.56 49.70
N ALA A 22 -1.83 0.34 50.62
CA ALA A 22 -2.02 0.01 52.03
C ALA A 22 -3.31 -0.79 52.26
N GLY A 23 -4.40 -0.43 51.58
CA GLY A 23 -5.67 -1.13 51.58
C GLY A 23 -5.52 -2.55 51.05
N LEU A 24 -4.88 -2.73 49.90
CA LEU A 24 -4.63 -4.05 49.32
C LEU A 24 -3.81 -4.94 50.29
N ALA A 25 -2.72 -4.39 50.84
CA ALA A 25 -1.89 -5.11 51.80
C ALA A 25 -2.66 -5.52 53.06
N TYR A 26 -3.50 -4.64 53.60
CA TYR A 26 -4.34 -4.94 54.76
C TYR A 26 -5.30 -6.10 54.48
N TRP A 27 -6.01 -6.07 53.36
CA TRP A 27 -7.00 -7.10 53.03
C TRP A 27 -6.35 -8.46 52.78
N VAL A 28 -5.17 -8.49 52.16
CA VAL A 28 -4.44 -9.72 51.89
C VAL A 28 -3.79 -10.31 53.14
N ASN A 29 -3.17 -9.48 54.00
CA ASN A 29 -2.28 -9.96 55.06
C ASN A 29 -2.84 -9.85 56.48
N ASP A 30 -3.63 -8.81 56.77
CA ASP A 30 -3.97 -8.42 58.15
C ASP A 30 -5.46 -8.57 58.47
N SER A 31 -6.32 -8.62 57.46
CA SER A 31 -7.76 -8.80 57.64
C SER A 31 -8.06 -10.16 58.27
N PHE A 32 -9.01 -10.18 59.22
CA PHE A 32 -9.42 -11.38 59.95
C PHE A 32 -8.25 -12.19 60.55
N GLU A 33 -7.30 -11.49 61.20
CA GLU A 33 -6.11 -12.10 61.82
C GLU A 33 -5.26 -12.91 60.81
N GLY A 34 -5.23 -12.48 59.54
CA GLY A 34 -4.49 -13.11 58.45
C GLY A 34 -5.13 -14.38 57.87
N ASN A 35 -6.41 -14.65 58.20
CA ASN A 35 -7.13 -15.86 57.76
C ASN A 35 -8.46 -15.55 57.05
N ALA A 36 -8.56 -14.40 56.40
CA ALA A 36 -9.77 -14.00 55.69
C ALA A 36 -10.13 -14.96 54.54
N ALA A 37 -11.42 -15.29 54.44
CA ALA A 37 -12.01 -15.86 53.22
C ALA A 37 -12.54 -14.74 52.31
N ILE A 38 -12.48 -14.92 50.99
CA ILE A 38 -12.86 -13.87 50.03
C ILE A 38 -14.33 -13.45 50.18
N GLU A 39 -15.20 -14.36 50.60
CA GLU A 39 -16.60 -14.10 50.92
C GLU A 39 -16.77 -13.15 52.11
N GLN A 40 -15.90 -13.25 53.11
CA GLN A 40 -15.92 -12.35 54.27
C GLN A 40 -15.42 -10.96 53.90
N ILE A 41 -14.41 -10.87 53.02
CA ILE A 41 -13.91 -9.61 52.49
C ILE A 41 -14.99 -8.93 51.65
N ALA A 42 -15.59 -9.63 50.69
CA ALA A 42 -16.66 -9.09 49.85
C ALA A 42 -17.88 -8.62 50.67
N GLN A 43 -18.26 -9.36 51.71
CA GLN A 43 -19.31 -8.92 52.63
C GLN A 43 -18.91 -7.65 53.38
N SER A 44 -17.68 -7.59 53.90
CA SER A 44 -17.18 -6.40 54.61
C SER A 44 -17.09 -5.17 53.71
N PHE A 45 -16.76 -5.35 52.42
CA PHE A 45 -16.74 -4.26 51.44
C PHE A 45 -18.14 -3.74 51.20
N PHE A 46 -19.12 -4.63 51.04
CA PHE A 46 -20.50 -4.25 50.81
C PHE A 46 -21.13 -3.53 52.01
N ASP A 47 -20.69 -3.87 53.22
CA ASP A 47 -21.11 -3.20 54.46
C ASP A 47 -20.38 -1.86 54.69
N SER A 48 -19.38 -1.53 53.87
CA SER A 48 -18.61 -0.28 53.99
C SER A 48 -19.45 0.96 53.64
N ALA A 49 -19.06 2.12 54.20
CA ALA A 49 -19.72 3.38 53.88
C ALA A 49 -19.62 3.75 52.39
N GLU A 50 -18.52 3.37 51.73
CA GLU A 50 -18.28 3.57 50.29
C GLU A 50 -19.31 2.78 49.46
N ALA A 51 -19.45 1.48 49.72
CA ALA A 51 -20.44 0.64 49.03
C ALA A 51 -21.87 1.13 49.29
N GLN A 52 -22.20 1.54 50.52
CA GLN A 52 -23.53 2.06 50.85
C GLN A 52 -23.84 3.41 50.18
N SER A 53 -22.82 4.11 49.66
CA SER A 53 -22.98 5.33 48.87
C SER A 53 -23.23 5.06 47.37
N ILE A 54 -22.74 3.92 46.86
CA ILE A 54 -22.97 3.45 45.49
C ILE A 54 -24.31 2.68 45.42
N TYR A 55 -24.48 1.72 46.33
CA TYR A 55 -25.66 0.86 46.45
C TYR A 55 -26.66 1.41 47.47
N VAL A 56 -27.06 2.68 47.31
CA VAL A 56 -27.92 3.35 48.29
C VAL A 56 -29.24 2.59 48.52
N PRO A 57 -29.79 2.59 49.77
CA PRO A 57 -30.99 1.81 50.09
C PRO A 57 -32.25 2.16 49.27
N SER A 58 -32.28 3.31 48.61
CA SER A 58 -33.39 3.73 47.74
C SER A 58 -33.38 3.05 46.37
N LEU A 59 -32.25 2.45 45.95
CA LEU A 59 -32.19 1.71 44.69
C LEU A 59 -32.98 0.40 44.78
N SER A 60 -33.65 0.04 43.69
CA SER A 60 -34.26 -1.29 43.56
C SER A 60 -33.18 -2.38 43.47
N VAL A 61 -33.57 -3.64 43.71
CA VAL A 61 -32.65 -4.78 43.51
C VAL A 61 -32.12 -4.77 42.07
N ALA A 62 -32.98 -4.55 41.08
CA ALA A 62 -32.60 -4.50 39.67
C ALA A 62 -31.53 -3.42 39.42
N GLN A 63 -31.70 -2.21 39.95
CA GLN A 63 -30.71 -1.14 39.81
C GLN A 63 -29.37 -1.49 40.46
N ARG A 64 -29.38 -2.16 41.62
CA ARG A 64 -28.14 -2.62 42.27
C ARG A 64 -27.44 -3.73 41.49
N VAL A 65 -28.19 -4.63 40.84
CA VAL A 65 -27.61 -5.65 39.94
C VAL A 65 -26.98 -4.96 38.74
N SER A 66 -27.67 -4.03 38.09
CA SER A 66 -27.15 -3.28 36.93
C SER A 66 -25.86 -2.53 37.26
N LEU A 67 -25.77 -1.88 38.44
CA LEU A 67 -24.53 -1.22 38.88
C LEU A 67 -23.35 -2.20 39.01
N ALA A 68 -23.58 -3.41 39.51
CA ALA A 68 -22.52 -4.41 39.62
C ALA A 68 -22.00 -4.85 38.23
N TYR A 69 -22.89 -4.98 37.25
CA TYR A 69 -22.52 -5.27 35.86
C TYR A 69 -21.74 -4.13 35.20
N LEU A 70 -22.16 -2.88 35.41
CA LEU A 70 -21.45 -1.71 34.89
C LEU A 70 -20.05 -1.59 35.51
N ASN A 71 -19.93 -1.78 36.83
CA ASN A 71 -18.64 -1.74 37.50
C ASN A 71 -17.68 -2.82 36.96
N LEU A 72 -18.16 -4.06 36.83
CA LEU A 72 -17.35 -5.19 36.41
C LEU A 72 -17.00 -5.18 34.92
N PHE A 73 -17.98 -4.89 34.07
CA PHE A 73 -17.94 -5.22 32.65
C PHE A 73 -18.16 -4.01 31.73
N GLY A 74 -18.51 -2.84 32.27
CA GLY A 74 -18.78 -1.64 31.47
C GLY A 74 -20.06 -1.71 30.64
N ARG A 75 -20.93 -2.68 30.89
CA ARG A 75 -22.18 -2.89 30.14
C ARG A 75 -23.35 -3.25 31.04
N GLU A 76 -24.56 -3.15 30.51
CA GLU A 76 -25.77 -3.63 31.20
C GLU A 76 -25.87 -5.16 31.19
N ALA A 77 -26.56 -5.71 32.20
CA ALA A 77 -26.95 -7.12 32.24
C ALA A 77 -28.00 -7.41 31.16
N ASP A 78 -27.96 -8.62 30.59
CA ASP A 78 -29.05 -9.08 29.74
C ASP A 78 -30.35 -9.26 30.54
N ALA A 79 -31.49 -9.24 29.84
CA ALA A 79 -32.79 -9.27 30.49
C ALA A 79 -33.04 -10.54 31.32
N GLU A 80 -32.52 -11.70 30.90
CA GLU A 80 -32.71 -12.98 31.59
C GLU A 80 -31.81 -13.06 32.83
N GLY A 81 -30.53 -12.69 32.69
CA GLY A 81 -29.57 -12.61 33.79
C GLY A 81 -30.00 -11.61 34.87
N LEU A 82 -30.45 -10.42 34.48
CA LEU A 82 -30.99 -9.43 35.41
C LEU A 82 -32.19 -9.98 36.18
N ALA A 83 -33.15 -10.61 35.49
CA ALA A 83 -34.33 -11.19 36.12
C ALA A 83 -33.97 -12.31 37.10
N TYR A 84 -33.01 -13.17 36.74
CA TYR A 84 -32.51 -14.24 37.61
C TYR A 84 -31.92 -13.68 38.90
N TRP A 85 -30.98 -12.72 38.81
CA TRP A 85 -30.34 -12.15 40.00
C TRP A 85 -31.31 -11.39 40.90
N VAL A 86 -32.27 -10.69 40.30
CA VAL A 86 -33.34 -10.02 41.05
C VAL A 86 -34.15 -11.02 41.85
N ASP A 87 -34.59 -12.13 41.23
CA ASP A 87 -35.38 -13.16 41.91
C ASP A 87 -34.59 -13.86 43.04
N GLU A 88 -33.30 -14.16 42.83
CA GLU A 88 -32.45 -14.76 43.86
C GLU A 88 -32.28 -13.84 45.09
N ILE A 89 -32.13 -12.54 44.88
CA ILE A 89 -31.94 -11.55 45.95
C ILE A 89 -33.26 -11.22 46.64
N ASP A 90 -34.35 -10.99 45.90
CA ASP A 90 -35.67 -10.64 46.48
C ASP A 90 -36.23 -11.78 47.36
N ASN A 91 -35.93 -13.03 47.01
CA ASN A 91 -36.32 -14.19 47.83
C ASN A 91 -35.30 -14.53 48.92
N GLY A 92 -34.23 -13.75 49.08
CA GLY A 92 -33.21 -13.95 50.11
C GLY A 92 -32.40 -15.24 49.97
N ARG A 93 -32.30 -15.80 48.75
CA ARG A 93 -31.51 -17.01 48.48
C ARG A 93 -30.02 -16.69 48.35
N VAL A 94 -29.69 -15.49 47.85
CA VAL A 94 -28.33 -14.99 47.66
C VAL A 94 -28.23 -13.56 48.19
N SER A 95 -27.12 -13.21 48.86
CA SER A 95 -26.84 -11.82 49.25
C SER A 95 -26.24 -11.03 48.07
N GLN A 96 -26.32 -9.70 48.08
CA GLN A 96 -25.71 -8.88 47.03
C GLN A 96 -24.19 -9.13 46.91
N SER A 97 -23.49 -9.24 48.04
CA SER A 97 -22.06 -9.59 48.12
C SER A 97 -21.73 -10.96 47.48
N SER A 98 -22.59 -11.96 47.72
CA SER A 98 -22.42 -13.30 47.12
C SER A 98 -22.67 -13.27 45.61
N MET A 99 -23.61 -12.44 45.15
CA MET A 99 -23.90 -12.27 43.72
C MET A 99 -22.72 -11.59 43.00
N ILE A 100 -22.13 -10.55 43.58
CA ILE A 100 -20.92 -9.91 43.03
C ILE A 100 -19.78 -10.93 42.85
N LEU A 101 -19.52 -11.77 43.85
CA LEU A 101 -18.52 -12.84 43.73
C LEU A 101 -18.89 -13.89 42.67
N ALA A 102 -20.17 -14.19 42.51
CA ALA A 102 -20.63 -15.09 41.46
C ALA A 102 -20.42 -14.48 40.06
N LEU A 103 -20.61 -13.16 39.90
CA LEU A 103 -20.30 -12.45 38.65
C LEU A 103 -18.80 -12.45 38.35
N VAL A 104 -17.96 -12.13 39.35
CA VAL A 104 -16.49 -12.18 39.21
C VAL A 104 -16.01 -13.57 38.76
N ASN A 105 -16.55 -14.62 39.36
CA ASN A 105 -16.15 -16.00 39.03
C ASN A 105 -16.81 -16.55 37.76
N GLY A 106 -17.94 -15.97 37.37
CA GLY A 106 -18.74 -16.38 36.21
C GLY A 106 -18.48 -15.58 34.94
N ALA A 107 -17.60 -14.58 34.98
CA ALA A 107 -17.22 -13.76 33.83
C ALA A 107 -16.67 -14.64 32.69
N GLN A 108 -17.22 -14.48 31.49
CA GLN A 108 -16.84 -15.23 30.30
C GLN A 108 -16.92 -14.33 29.07
N ASP A 109 -16.01 -14.54 28.13
CA ASP A 109 -16.09 -13.90 26.83
C ASP A 109 -17.10 -14.63 25.93
N SER A 110 -17.86 -13.85 25.16
CA SER A 110 -18.86 -14.34 24.23
C SER A 110 -19.01 -13.35 23.08
N VAL A 111 -19.77 -13.76 22.04
CA VAL A 111 -20.14 -12.86 20.94
C VAL A 111 -20.97 -11.65 21.40
N TYR A 112 -21.54 -11.68 22.61
CA TYR A 112 -22.39 -10.61 23.16
C TYR A 112 -21.67 -9.74 24.20
N GLY A 113 -20.39 -10.01 24.49
CA GLY A 113 -19.60 -9.24 25.45
C GLY A 113 -18.35 -9.98 25.90
N MET A 114 -17.28 -9.22 26.14
CA MET A 114 -15.96 -9.73 26.55
C MET A 114 -15.74 -9.56 28.06
N ASP A 115 -16.63 -10.13 28.88
CA ASP A 115 -16.66 -9.90 30.33
C ASP A 115 -15.39 -10.40 31.03
N ALA A 116 -14.84 -11.54 30.60
CA ALA A 116 -13.64 -12.09 31.22
C ALA A 116 -12.42 -11.24 30.89
N THR A 117 -12.33 -10.76 29.64
CA THR A 117 -11.27 -9.87 29.18
C THR A 117 -11.35 -8.51 29.88
N THR A 118 -12.51 -7.85 29.90
CA THR A 118 -12.68 -6.56 30.61
C THR A 118 -12.32 -6.66 32.09
N LEU A 119 -12.77 -7.72 32.78
CA LEU A 119 -12.44 -7.92 34.19
C LEU A 119 -10.94 -8.17 34.39
N ALA A 120 -10.29 -8.89 33.48
CA ALA A 120 -8.84 -9.11 33.53
C ALA A 120 -8.09 -7.77 33.38
N ASN A 121 -8.45 -6.96 32.39
CA ASN A 121 -7.88 -5.64 32.12
C ASN A 121 -8.03 -4.70 33.32
N LYS A 122 -9.25 -4.57 33.86
CA LYS A 122 -9.49 -3.77 35.08
C LYS A 122 -8.70 -4.28 36.29
N SER A 123 -8.56 -5.60 36.43
CA SER A 123 -7.77 -6.18 37.52
C SER A 123 -6.28 -5.86 37.37
N GLU A 124 -5.76 -5.88 36.14
CA GLU A 124 -4.38 -5.57 35.82
C GLU A 124 -4.04 -4.11 36.12
N VAL A 125 -4.85 -3.18 35.61
CA VAL A 125 -4.71 -1.75 35.89
C VAL A 125 -4.82 -1.49 37.41
N GLY A 126 -5.71 -2.20 38.11
CA GLY A 126 -5.92 -1.99 39.54
C GLY A 126 -4.74 -2.45 40.38
N LEU A 127 -4.10 -3.55 40.00
CA LEU A 127 -2.84 -3.98 40.60
C LEU A 127 -1.71 -3.01 40.29
N TYR A 128 -1.65 -2.52 39.05
CA TYR A 128 -0.63 -1.55 38.63
C TYR A 128 -0.72 -0.26 39.44
N TYR A 129 -1.92 0.32 39.57
CA TYR A 129 -2.17 1.49 40.41
C TYR A 129 -1.69 1.29 41.85
N ALA A 130 -2.03 0.15 42.47
CA ALA A 130 -1.62 -0.16 43.83
C ALA A 130 -0.10 -0.30 43.98
N GLN A 131 0.59 -0.84 42.97
CA GLN A 131 2.05 -1.01 42.97
C GLN A 131 2.80 0.31 42.78
N SER A 132 2.18 1.29 42.12
CA SER A 132 2.74 2.63 41.91
C SER A 132 2.67 3.55 43.13
N SER A 133 2.29 3.02 44.30
CA SER A 133 2.26 3.73 45.60
C SER A 133 1.34 4.96 45.64
N LEU A 134 0.35 5.02 44.74
CA LEU A 134 -0.69 6.04 44.76
C LEU A 134 -1.77 5.69 45.79
N ASP A 135 -2.34 6.71 46.43
CA ASP A 135 -3.40 6.57 47.46
C ASP A 135 -4.59 7.52 47.26
N ASP A 136 -4.65 8.24 46.13
CA ASP A 136 -5.75 9.15 45.81
C ASP A 136 -6.99 8.38 45.35
N VAL A 137 -8.06 8.47 46.13
CA VAL A 137 -9.30 7.73 45.86
C VAL A 137 -9.97 8.21 44.57
N ALA A 138 -9.95 9.51 44.25
CA ALA A 138 -10.60 10.02 43.04
C ALA A 138 -9.87 9.52 41.79
N ALA A 139 -8.53 9.58 41.79
CA ALA A 139 -7.71 9.04 40.72
C ALA A 139 -7.91 7.53 40.53
N ALA A 140 -8.12 6.78 41.61
CA ALA A 140 -8.38 5.35 41.55
C ALA A 140 -9.72 4.99 40.87
N TYR A 141 -10.73 5.87 40.95
CA TYR A 141 -12.00 5.71 40.22
C TYR A 141 -11.83 6.04 38.74
N GLU A 142 -11.19 7.16 38.44
CA GLU A 142 -11.02 7.68 37.08
C GLU A 142 -10.20 6.73 36.20
N VAL A 143 -9.07 6.24 36.70
CA VAL A 143 -8.22 5.26 36.01
C VAL A 143 -8.97 3.94 35.72
N MET A 144 -10.04 3.63 36.45
CA MET A 144 -10.87 2.44 36.21
C MET A 144 -12.05 2.68 35.27
N GLU A 145 -12.47 3.92 35.07
CA GLU A 145 -13.67 4.26 34.31
C GLU A 145 -13.47 3.97 32.81
N GLY A 146 -12.28 4.29 32.27
CA GLY A 146 -11.93 4.10 30.86
C GLY A 146 -11.49 2.68 30.46
N VAL A 147 -11.29 1.76 31.42
CA VAL A 147 -10.73 0.43 31.11
C VAL A 147 -11.80 -0.51 30.56
N THR A 148 -11.62 -0.96 29.33
CA THR A 148 -12.53 -1.83 28.58
C THR A 148 -11.88 -3.19 28.25
N SER A 149 -12.46 -3.94 27.33
CA SER A 149 -11.85 -5.17 26.79
C SER A 149 -10.69 -4.92 25.84
N LEU A 150 -10.49 -3.68 25.37
CA LEU A 150 -9.37 -3.32 24.51
C LEU A 150 -8.08 -3.19 25.32
N GLN A 151 -6.98 -3.73 24.81
CA GLN A 151 -5.68 -3.64 25.47
C GLN A 151 -5.16 -2.19 25.52
N SER A 152 -5.48 -1.36 24.53
CA SER A 152 -5.16 0.07 24.50
C SER A 152 -5.67 0.81 25.73
N SER A 153 -6.89 0.50 26.20
CA SER A 153 -7.44 1.08 27.43
C SER A 153 -6.66 0.70 28.70
N VAL A 154 -5.95 -0.43 28.71
CA VAL A 154 -5.03 -0.81 29.79
C VAL A 154 -3.75 0.01 29.71
N SER A 155 -3.19 0.17 28.51
CA SER A 155 -2.00 1.01 28.27
C SER A 155 -2.27 2.46 28.68
N GLU A 156 -3.39 3.05 28.26
CA GLU A 156 -3.84 4.41 28.60
C GLU A 156 -3.93 4.59 30.12
N ALA A 157 -4.65 3.70 30.79
CA ALA A 157 -4.85 3.76 32.23
C ALA A 157 -3.52 3.63 33.00
N LYS A 158 -2.58 2.79 32.53
CA LYS A 158 -1.24 2.67 33.13
C LYS A 158 -0.37 3.89 32.87
N ALA A 159 -0.44 4.50 31.70
CA ALA A 159 0.27 5.74 31.40
C ALA A 159 -0.19 6.89 32.31
N VAL A 160 -1.51 7.01 32.55
CA VAL A 160 -2.07 7.96 33.53
C VAL A 160 -1.51 7.66 34.93
N VAL A 161 -1.44 6.38 35.33
CA VAL A 161 -0.84 5.98 36.62
C VAL A 161 0.63 6.38 36.71
N ASP A 162 1.43 6.12 35.69
CA ASP A 162 2.87 6.42 35.68
C ASP A 162 3.14 7.93 35.73
N CYS A 163 2.38 8.70 34.94
CA CYS A 163 2.44 10.15 34.96
C CYS A 163 2.13 10.68 36.36
N ARG A 164 1.03 10.23 36.98
CA ARG A 164 0.64 10.61 38.35
C ARG A 164 1.66 10.18 39.41
N ALA A 165 2.20 8.96 39.29
CA ALA A 165 3.24 8.47 40.19
C ALA A 165 4.51 9.32 40.10
N SER A 166 4.89 9.76 38.89
CA SER A 166 6.03 10.65 38.70
C SER A 166 5.83 12.03 39.33
N LEU A 167 4.62 12.61 39.21
CA LEU A 167 4.25 13.89 39.81
C LEU A 167 4.23 13.81 41.34
N ALA A 168 3.68 12.72 41.91
CA ALA A 168 3.63 12.49 43.35
C ALA A 168 5.02 12.41 44.02
N MET A 169 6.08 12.06 43.26
CA MET A 169 7.46 12.02 43.75
C MET A 169 8.14 13.40 43.82
N THR A 170 7.54 14.45 43.25
CA THR A 170 8.05 15.82 43.33
C THR A 170 7.36 16.58 44.47
N GLU A 171 8.12 16.97 45.48
CA GLU A 171 7.63 17.36 46.83
C GLU A 171 6.97 18.76 46.92
N GLU A 172 6.16 19.19 45.94
CA GLU A 172 5.28 20.36 46.08
C GLU A 172 3.84 20.04 45.66
N ALA A 173 3.03 19.65 46.64
CA ALA A 173 1.59 19.50 46.47
C ALA A 173 0.91 20.86 46.19
N SER A 174 0.39 21.01 44.98
CA SER A 174 -0.77 21.86 44.70
C SER A 174 -1.52 21.30 43.48
N LEU A 175 -2.36 20.29 43.72
CA LEU A 175 -3.35 19.78 42.76
C LEU A 175 -4.10 20.94 42.10
N THR A 176 -3.73 21.26 40.87
CA THR A 176 -4.50 22.11 39.96
C THR A 176 -4.90 21.28 38.77
N MET A 177 -6.15 21.44 38.31
CA MET A 177 -6.76 20.72 37.17
C MET A 177 -5.94 20.71 35.86
N THR A 178 -4.87 21.50 35.76
CA THR A 178 -4.02 21.60 34.56
C THR A 178 -3.01 20.47 34.42
N GLU A 179 -2.66 19.76 35.49
CA GLU A 179 -1.69 18.66 35.46
C GLU A 179 -2.37 17.31 35.15
N ASP A 180 -3.61 17.10 35.59
CA ASP A 180 -4.41 15.91 35.23
C ASP A 180 -4.73 15.88 33.73
N SER A 181 -5.11 17.01 33.14
CA SER A 181 -5.32 17.12 31.68
C SER A 181 -4.07 16.84 30.84
N HIS A 182 -2.87 16.98 31.41
CA HIS A 182 -1.62 16.67 30.73
C HIS A 182 -1.35 15.15 30.70
N CYS A 183 -1.63 14.46 31.80
CA CYS A 183 -1.50 13.00 31.85
C CYS A 183 -2.54 12.31 30.94
N GLU A 184 -3.76 12.84 30.85
CA GLU A 184 -4.79 12.36 29.92
C GLU A 184 -4.40 12.60 28.45
N ALA A 185 -3.87 13.79 28.13
CA ALA A 185 -3.42 14.10 26.77
C ALA A 185 -2.24 13.20 26.33
N LEU A 186 -1.29 12.91 27.24
CA LEU A 186 -0.19 11.98 26.95
C LEU A 186 -0.69 10.53 26.74
N ALA A 187 -1.72 10.12 27.49
CA ALA A 187 -2.30 8.80 27.36
C ALA A 187 -3.08 8.64 26.04
N ALA A 188 -3.78 9.68 25.60
CA ALA A 188 -4.40 9.75 24.27
C ALA A 188 -3.36 9.63 23.13
N ALA A 189 -2.22 10.32 23.26
CA ALA A 189 -1.09 10.25 22.31
C ALA A 189 -0.48 8.87 22.15
N ILE A 190 -0.38 8.14 23.25
CA ILE A 190 0.12 6.75 23.24
C ILE A 190 -0.92 5.83 22.62
N SER A 191 -2.21 6.03 22.91
CA SER A 191 -3.32 5.24 22.36
C SER A 191 -3.39 5.35 20.84
N ILE A 192 -3.37 6.57 20.29
CA ILE A 192 -3.45 6.78 18.84
C ILE A 192 -2.24 6.19 18.10
N THR A 193 -1.05 6.21 18.71
CA THR A 193 0.16 5.58 18.13
C THR A 193 0.08 4.03 18.14
N GLU A 194 -0.47 3.43 19.21
CA GLU A 194 -0.72 1.99 19.25
C GLU A 194 -1.83 1.56 18.28
N GLU A 195 -2.86 2.40 18.08
CA GLU A 195 -3.89 2.16 17.08
C GLU A 195 -3.36 2.27 15.65
N ALA A 196 -2.49 3.25 15.38
CA ALA A 196 -1.79 3.36 14.10
C ALA A 196 -0.99 2.10 13.76
N GLN A 197 -0.27 1.52 14.73
CA GLN A 197 0.44 0.26 14.55
C GLN A 197 -0.46 -0.92 14.16
N ASN A 198 -1.73 -0.91 14.59
CA ASN A 198 -2.69 -1.96 14.21
C ASN A 198 -3.26 -1.77 12.79
N ARG A 199 -2.94 -0.64 12.13
CA ARG A 199 -3.26 -0.36 10.73
C ARG A 199 -2.11 -0.66 9.79
N SER A 200 -0.94 -1.01 10.34
CA SER A 200 0.21 -1.41 9.56
C SER A 200 -0.13 -2.64 8.72
N VAL A 201 0.12 -2.53 7.42
CA VAL A 201 -0.07 -3.57 6.41
C VAL A 201 1.25 -3.70 5.66
N THR A 202 1.80 -4.90 5.63
CA THR A 202 3.04 -5.19 4.89
C THR A 202 2.76 -5.98 3.63
N ILE A 203 3.73 -6.06 2.72
CA ILE A 203 3.63 -6.89 1.52
C ILE A 203 3.24 -8.35 1.83
N ASP A 204 3.71 -8.91 2.96
CA ASP A 204 3.38 -10.27 3.40
C ASP A 204 1.88 -10.44 3.75
N ASP A 205 1.18 -9.35 4.08
CA ASP A 205 -0.24 -9.35 4.42
C ASP A 205 -1.15 -9.27 3.18
N VAL A 206 -0.64 -8.69 2.10
CA VAL A 206 -1.39 -8.35 0.88
C VAL A 206 -1.12 -9.31 -0.27
N PHE A 207 0.07 -9.93 -0.33
CA PHE A 207 0.48 -10.76 -1.47
C PHE A 207 -0.46 -11.95 -1.68
N THR A 208 -1.48 -11.72 -2.48
CA THR A 208 -2.43 -12.69 -2.98
C THR A 208 -2.51 -12.48 -4.47
N TYR A 209 -1.76 -13.29 -5.21
CA TYR A 209 -2.02 -13.44 -6.63
C TYR A 209 -3.40 -14.11 -6.79
N ASP A 210 -4.46 -13.30 -6.84
CA ASP A 210 -5.81 -13.76 -7.16
C ASP A 210 -6.12 -13.35 -8.60
N ALA A 211 -5.83 -14.25 -9.54
CA ALA A 211 -6.11 -14.10 -10.98
C ALA A 211 -7.62 -13.96 -11.32
N ALA A 212 -8.49 -13.79 -10.32
CA ALA A 212 -9.94 -13.89 -10.47
C ALA A 212 -10.65 -12.60 -10.94
N GLU A 213 -9.99 -11.43 -10.97
CA GLU A 213 -10.66 -10.16 -11.34
C GLU A 213 -10.34 -9.59 -12.73
N VAL A 214 -9.48 -10.22 -13.56
CA VAL A 214 -9.00 -9.59 -14.81
C VAL A 214 -9.07 -10.51 -16.06
N ASP A 215 -10.20 -11.23 -16.20
CA ASP A 215 -10.43 -12.20 -17.29
C ASP A 215 -10.40 -11.55 -18.70
N GLU A 216 -10.81 -10.27 -18.83
CA GLU A 216 -10.98 -9.65 -20.15
C GLU A 216 -9.68 -9.24 -20.85
N TYR A 217 -8.68 -8.73 -20.12
CA TYR A 217 -7.38 -8.37 -20.70
C TYR A 217 -6.58 -9.61 -21.07
N ILE A 218 -6.65 -10.66 -20.23
CA ILE A 218 -6.06 -11.97 -20.51
C ILE A 218 -6.71 -12.57 -21.76
N ASP A 219 -8.05 -12.59 -21.85
CA ASP A 219 -8.76 -13.09 -23.04
C ASP A 219 -8.45 -12.26 -24.30
N ALA A 220 -8.20 -10.96 -24.15
CA ALA A 220 -7.81 -10.06 -25.24
C ALA A 220 -6.40 -10.35 -25.78
N LEU A 221 -5.50 -10.92 -24.99
CA LEU A 221 -4.12 -11.19 -25.39
C LEU A 221 -3.78 -12.68 -25.50
N TYR A 222 -4.53 -13.59 -24.89
CA TYR A 222 -4.20 -15.01 -24.94
C TYR A 222 -4.68 -15.66 -26.24
N SER A 223 -3.74 -16.25 -27.01
CA SER A 223 -4.05 -16.99 -28.25
C SER A 223 -4.69 -18.37 -28.02
N LEU A 224 -4.81 -18.81 -26.76
CA LEU A 224 -5.14 -20.19 -26.34
C LEU A 224 -4.09 -21.24 -26.77
N SER A 225 -2.86 -20.79 -27.05
CA SER A 225 -1.73 -21.65 -27.31
C SER A 225 -0.56 -21.32 -26.39
N SER A 226 0.05 -22.33 -25.78
CA SER A 226 1.18 -22.16 -24.86
C SER A 226 2.10 -23.37 -24.88
N TRP A 227 3.32 -23.18 -24.40
CA TRP A 227 4.21 -24.29 -24.09
C TRP A 227 3.78 -24.97 -22.80
N SER A 228 3.76 -26.31 -22.79
CA SER A 228 3.37 -27.09 -21.60
C SER A 228 4.52 -27.42 -20.65
N SER A 229 5.74 -27.00 -20.99
CA SER A 229 6.98 -27.33 -20.28
C SER A 229 7.47 -26.09 -19.53
N SER A 230 7.97 -26.26 -18.31
CA SER A 230 8.65 -25.21 -17.54
C SER A 230 10.08 -24.91 -18.04
N VAL A 231 10.53 -25.66 -19.06
CA VAL A 231 11.76 -25.40 -19.78
C VAL A 231 11.40 -25.30 -21.26
N VAL A 232 11.69 -24.16 -21.87
CA VAL A 232 11.47 -23.91 -23.30
C VAL A 232 12.83 -23.65 -23.95
N THR A 233 13.14 -24.40 -25.00
CA THR A 233 14.42 -24.28 -25.69
C THR A 233 14.32 -23.31 -26.86
N TYR A 234 15.41 -22.60 -27.15
CA TYR A 234 15.50 -21.78 -28.36
C TYR A 234 16.81 -22.01 -29.11
N SER A 235 16.84 -21.70 -30.39
CA SER A 235 18.05 -21.83 -31.20
C SER A 235 18.10 -20.84 -32.37
N PHE A 236 19.30 -20.61 -32.90
CA PHE A 236 19.54 -19.75 -34.04
C PHE A 236 19.90 -20.58 -35.27
N ASN A 237 19.11 -20.48 -36.33
CA ASN A 237 19.39 -21.24 -37.55
C ASN A 237 20.56 -20.64 -38.34
N ASP A 238 21.66 -21.40 -38.45
CA ASP A 238 22.81 -21.04 -39.30
C ASP A 238 22.60 -21.38 -40.78
N THR A 239 21.64 -22.25 -41.08
CA THR A 239 21.20 -22.60 -42.44
C THR A 239 19.70 -22.82 -42.48
N ILE A 240 19.06 -22.58 -43.63
CA ILE A 240 17.61 -22.84 -43.83
C ILE A 240 17.27 -24.30 -43.48
N PRO A 241 16.41 -24.55 -42.48
CA PRO A 241 15.89 -25.89 -42.20
C PRO A 241 15.22 -26.52 -43.42
N SER A 242 15.44 -27.81 -43.65
CA SER A 242 14.89 -28.48 -44.84
C SER A 242 13.36 -28.48 -44.89
N SER A 243 12.73 -28.42 -43.72
CA SER A 243 11.28 -28.35 -43.55
C SER A 243 10.66 -27.08 -44.12
N TYR A 244 11.37 -25.95 -44.07
CA TYR A 244 10.85 -24.66 -44.52
C TYR A 244 10.55 -24.66 -46.03
N TYR A 245 11.25 -25.49 -46.82
CA TYR A 245 10.95 -25.67 -48.25
C TYR A 245 9.62 -26.40 -48.52
N SER A 246 9.03 -27.02 -47.50
CA SER A 246 7.74 -27.72 -47.60
C SER A 246 6.55 -26.85 -47.19
N PHE A 247 6.80 -25.65 -46.67
CA PHE A 247 5.75 -24.68 -46.37
C PHE A 247 5.00 -24.31 -47.65
N TYR A 248 3.71 -23.96 -47.52
CA TYR A 248 2.82 -23.87 -48.68
C TYR A 248 3.20 -22.74 -49.66
N ASP A 249 3.98 -21.76 -49.18
CA ASP A 249 4.61 -20.72 -49.97
C ASP A 249 6.12 -20.62 -49.63
N ASN A 250 6.79 -19.61 -50.20
CA ASN A 250 8.22 -19.39 -49.98
C ASN A 250 8.54 -18.38 -48.87
N SER A 251 7.57 -17.96 -48.04
CA SER A 251 7.74 -16.94 -47.00
C SER A 251 8.89 -17.28 -46.04
N LEU A 252 9.00 -18.55 -45.63
CA LEU A 252 10.03 -19.01 -44.68
C LEU A 252 11.46 -19.07 -45.28
N THR A 253 11.61 -18.92 -46.60
CA THR A 253 12.91 -19.13 -47.30
C THR A 253 13.34 -17.95 -48.17
N TYR A 254 12.40 -17.12 -48.60
CA TYR A 254 12.69 -15.99 -49.47
C TYR A 254 13.39 -14.87 -48.71
N GLY A 255 14.54 -14.43 -49.20
CA GLY A 255 15.38 -13.45 -48.50
C GLY A 255 15.97 -13.96 -47.19
N TRP A 256 15.99 -15.28 -46.97
CA TRP A 256 16.44 -15.85 -45.69
C TRP A 256 17.90 -15.51 -45.39
N SER A 257 18.17 -15.21 -44.11
CA SER A 257 19.54 -15.12 -43.58
C SER A 257 19.58 -15.53 -42.10
N ALA A 258 20.76 -15.94 -41.63
CA ALA A 258 20.99 -16.19 -40.21
C ALA A 258 21.09 -14.85 -39.45
N LEU A 259 20.65 -14.85 -38.19
CA LEU A 259 20.85 -13.70 -37.29
C LEU A 259 22.35 -13.47 -37.08
N ASN A 260 22.75 -12.20 -37.07
CA ASN A 260 24.10 -11.77 -36.75
C ASN A 260 24.33 -11.79 -35.22
N THR A 261 25.57 -11.54 -34.77
CA THR A 261 25.92 -11.60 -33.34
C THR A 261 25.11 -10.66 -32.46
N LEU A 262 24.86 -9.42 -32.89
CA LEU A 262 24.10 -8.44 -32.09
C LEU A 262 22.62 -8.85 -31.97
N GLN A 263 22.03 -9.32 -33.06
CA GLN A 263 20.64 -9.81 -33.06
C GLN A 263 20.47 -11.06 -32.19
N ARG A 264 21.45 -11.97 -32.19
CA ARG A 264 21.42 -13.14 -31.30
C ARG A 264 21.52 -12.73 -29.84
N GLU A 265 22.35 -11.75 -29.53
CA GLU A 265 22.47 -11.25 -28.16
C GLU A 265 21.17 -10.60 -27.69
N ALA A 266 20.57 -9.73 -28.51
CA ALA A 266 19.28 -9.13 -28.17
C ALA A 266 18.20 -10.19 -27.88
N VAL A 267 18.16 -11.30 -28.63
CA VAL A 267 17.24 -12.42 -28.33
C VAL A 267 17.55 -13.07 -26.98
N ARG A 268 18.84 -13.24 -26.62
CA ARG A 268 19.21 -13.77 -25.30
C ARG A 268 18.79 -12.83 -24.19
N ASP A 269 19.01 -11.54 -24.36
CA ASP A 269 18.64 -10.51 -23.39
C ASP A 269 17.11 -10.46 -23.20
N VAL A 270 16.33 -10.66 -24.28
CA VAL A 270 14.86 -10.80 -24.18
C VAL A 270 14.47 -12.04 -23.37
N PHE A 271 15.18 -13.17 -23.52
CA PHE A 271 14.92 -14.35 -22.69
C PHE A 271 15.34 -14.14 -21.24
N GLU A 272 16.47 -13.48 -20.97
CA GLU A 272 16.89 -13.13 -19.60
C GLU A 272 15.84 -12.23 -18.92
N MET A 273 15.30 -11.25 -19.64
CA MET A 273 14.17 -10.43 -19.17
C MET A 273 12.88 -11.25 -18.96
N LEU A 274 12.56 -12.20 -19.85
CA LEU A 274 11.39 -13.07 -19.63
C LEU A 274 11.52 -13.92 -18.37
N GLU A 275 12.72 -14.42 -18.03
CA GLU A 275 12.95 -15.19 -16.80
C GLU A 275 12.75 -14.34 -15.53
N THR A 276 12.82 -13.01 -15.63
CA THR A 276 12.46 -12.11 -14.52
C THR A 276 10.95 -11.99 -14.36
N ILE A 277 10.15 -12.25 -15.41
CA ILE A 277 8.71 -12.02 -15.43
C ILE A 277 7.92 -13.33 -15.19
N VAL A 278 8.35 -14.45 -15.78
CA VAL A 278 7.64 -15.74 -15.75
C VAL A 278 8.47 -16.90 -15.18
N ASP A 279 7.81 -17.90 -14.61
CA ASP A 279 8.43 -19.13 -14.06
C ASP A 279 8.76 -20.17 -15.15
N VAL A 280 9.55 -19.77 -16.15
CA VAL A 280 10.00 -20.60 -17.26
C VAL A 280 11.50 -20.44 -17.47
N GLU A 281 12.23 -21.54 -17.59
CA GLU A 281 13.65 -21.55 -17.95
C GLU A 281 13.80 -21.57 -19.49
N PHE A 282 14.49 -20.57 -20.05
CA PHE A 282 14.76 -20.45 -21.48
C PHE A 282 16.17 -20.90 -21.83
N VAL A 283 16.30 -22.03 -22.52
CA VAL A 283 17.60 -22.68 -22.76
C VAL A 283 18.02 -22.61 -24.22
N GLU A 284 19.13 -21.93 -24.52
CA GLU A 284 19.74 -21.96 -25.85
C GLU A 284 20.28 -23.36 -26.15
N VAL A 285 19.87 -23.94 -27.28
CA VAL A 285 20.39 -25.21 -27.83
C VAL A 285 21.03 -25.01 -29.20
N GLU A 286 21.91 -25.93 -29.60
CA GLU A 286 22.68 -25.82 -30.85
C GLU A 286 21.78 -25.75 -32.11
N SER A 287 20.65 -26.49 -32.11
CA SER A 287 19.70 -26.50 -33.22
C SER A 287 18.40 -27.18 -32.82
N GLY A 288 17.28 -26.80 -33.45
CA GLY A 288 15.99 -27.45 -33.27
C GLY A 288 15.41 -27.24 -31.88
N GLY A 289 15.64 -26.06 -31.30
CA GLY A 289 14.92 -25.61 -30.12
C GLY A 289 13.42 -25.46 -30.41
N ASP A 290 12.62 -25.36 -29.35
CA ASP A 290 11.17 -25.15 -29.44
C ASP A 290 10.83 -23.85 -30.18
N MET A 291 11.67 -22.82 -30.02
CA MET A 291 11.63 -21.60 -30.83
C MET A 291 12.90 -21.47 -31.67
N GLN A 292 12.76 -21.26 -32.99
CA GLN A 292 13.91 -21.04 -33.87
C GLN A 292 13.87 -19.65 -34.51
N TYR A 293 14.95 -18.90 -34.35
CA TYR A 293 15.05 -17.53 -34.84
C TYR A 293 15.68 -17.47 -36.24
N ASN A 294 15.04 -16.70 -37.11
CA ASN A 294 15.36 -16.57 -38.53
C ASN A 294 15.18 -15.12 -39.00
N ILE A 295 15.82 -14.76 -40.10
CA ILE A 295 15.49 -13.54 -40.87
C ILE A 295 14.91 -13.94 -42.21
N THR A 296 13.84 -13.29 -42.68
CA THR A 296 13.25 -13.45 -44.02
C THR A 296 12.86 -12.12 -44.64
N TYR A 297 12.61 -12.07 -45.94
CA TYR A 297 12.06 -10.86 -46.56
C TYR A 297 10.61 -10.66 -46.15
N GLN A 298 10.30 -9.48 -45.60
CA GLN A 298 8.95 -9.02 -45.29
C GLN A 298 8.62 -7.79 -46.13
N GLU A 299 7.43 -7.77 -46.74
CA GLU A 299 6.98 -6.65 -47.59
C GLU A 299 6.24 -5.58 -46.77
N ALA A 300 5.47 -6.00 -45.76
CA ALA A 300 4.52 -5.16 -45.05
C ALA A 300 4.59 -5.28 -43.51
N SER A 301 5.51 -6.08 -42.96
CA SER A 301 5.71 -6.23 -41.52
C SER A 301 7.20 -6.17 -41.15
N SER A 302 7.47 -5.95 -39.87
CA SER A 302 8.82 -5.96 -39.30
C SER A 302 9.26 -7.37 -38.88
N GLY A 303 8.33 -8.28 -38.69
CA GLY A 303 8.52 -9.69 -38.40
C GLY A 303 7.22 -10.49 -38.55
N PHE A 304 7.29 -11.77 -38.21
CA PHE A 304 6.14 -12.58 -37.81
C PHE A 304 6.65 -13.79 -37.00
N ALA A 305 5.78 -14.39 -36.19
CA ALA A 305 6.06 -15.65 -35.51
C ALA A 305 4.89 -16.64 -35.63
N PHE A 306 5.18 -17.91 -35.37
CA PHE A 306 4.13 -18.91 -35.16
C PHE A 306 3.89 -19.11 -33.67
N TYR A 307 2.62 -19.19 -33.28
CA TYR A 307 2.22 -19.58 -31.92
C TYR A 307 2.86 -20.91 -31.48
N PRO A 308 2.95 -21.16 -30.16
CA PRO A 308 3.33 -22.46 -29.61
C PRO A 308 2.52 -23.60 -30.23
N GLY A 309 3.09 -24.80 -30.32
CA GLY A 309 2.35 -25.95 -30.85
C GLY A 309 3.22 -27.15 -31.23
N GLY A 310 2.57 -28.21 -31.70
CA GLY A 310 3.23 -29.50 -31.98
C GLY A 310 3.67 -29.72 -33.44
N SER A 311 3.62 -28.70 -34.30
CA SER A 311 4.02 -28.81 -35.71
C SER A 311 5.42 -28.27 -35.94
N GLU A 312 6.04 -28.61 -37.07
CA GLU A 312 7.47 -28.36 -37.35
C GLU A 312 7.89 -26.88 -37.44
N PHE A 313 6.94 -25.94 -37.50
CA PHE A 313 7.22 -24.49 -37.58
C PHE A 313 6.67 -23.71 -36.38
N MET A 314 5.96 -24.36 -35.45
CA MET A 314 5.32 -23.67 -34.33
C MET A 314 6.40 -23.16 -33.37
N GLY A 315 6.25 -21.94 -32.86
CA GLY A 315 7.30 -21.26 -32.08
C GLY A 315 8.39 -20.59 -32.89
N ASP A 316 8.50 -20.84 -34.21
CA ASP A 316 9.56 -20.23 -35.00
C ASP A 316 9.29 -18.74 -35.23
N VAL A 317 10.34 -17.93 -35.06
CA VAL A 317 10.33 -16.46 -35.17
C VAL A 317 11.08 -16.04 -36.43
N PHE A 318 10.49 -15.12 -37.19
CA PHE A 318 11.01 -14.62 -38.46
C PHE A 318 11.06 -13.09 -38.49
N LEU A 319 12.23 -12.53 -38.16
CA LEU A 319 12.47 -11.10 -38.28
C LEU A 319 12.60 -10.67 -39.74
N GLY A 320 12.22 -9.42 -40.05
CA GLY A 320 12.32 -8.86 -41.38
C GLY A 320 13.76 -8.62 -41.82
N SER A 321 14.05 -8.83 -43.11
CA SER A 321 15.39 -8.57 -43.68
C SER A 321 15.86 -7.12 -43.56
N VAL A 322 14.91 -6.21 -43.26
CA VAL A 322 15.16 -4.82 -42.91
C VAL A 322 16.09 -4.64 -41.71
N PHE A 323 16.09 -5.57 -40.75
CA PHE A 323 17.06 -5.60 -39.64
C PHE A 323 18.52 -5.64 -40.11
N ASN A 324 18.77 -6.19 -41.30
CA ASN A 324 20.11 -6.24 -41.89
C ASN A 324 20.39 -5.05 -42.83
N THR A 325 19.37 -4.51 -43.48
CA THR A 325 19.54 -3.46 -44.50
C THR A 325 19.36 -2.04 -43.98
N ASN A 326 18.70 -1.88 -42.82
CA ASN A 326 18.45 -0.61 -42.17
C ASN A 326 18.66 -0.70 -40.63
N PRO A 327 19.87 -1.05 -40.18
CA PRO A 327 20.16 -1.25 -38.75
C PRO A 327 20.12 0.04 -37.92
N GLN A 328 20.00 1.23 -38.56
CA GLN A 328 19.84 2.50 -37.85
C GLN A 328 18.40 2.67 -37.32
N GLU A 329 17.40 2.22 -38.07
CA GLU A 329 15.99 2.29 -37.68
C GLU A 329 15.53 1.01 -36.98
N TYR A 330 16.16 -0.13 -37.30
CA TYR A 330 15.89 -1.44 -36.69
C TYR A 330 17.03 -1.84 -35.76
N GLY A 331 17.48 -0.88 -34.95
CA GLY A 331 18.43 -1.11 -33.87
C GLY A 331 17.86 -2.11 -32.86
N VAL A 332 18.74 -2.89 -32.22
CA VAL A 332 18.37 -3.97 -31.30
C VAL A 332 18.86 -3.75 -29.88
N ALA A 333 19.29 -2.53 -29.54
CA ALA A 333 19.48 -2.14 -28.15
C ALA A 333 18.11 -1.95 -27.48
N VAL A 334 18.05 -2.13 -26.16
CA VAL A 334 16.85 -1.92 -25.35
C VAL A 334 16.26 -0.53 -25.65
N GLY A 335 14.94 -0.47 -25.86
CA GLY A 335 14.22 0.76 -26.22
C GLY A 335 14.24 1.14 -27.72
N GLU A 336 15.02 0.45 -28.56
CA GLU A 336 15.02 0.65 -30.02
C GLU A 336 13.89 -0.16 -30.70
N TYR A 337 13.45 0.27 -31.88
CA TYR A 337 12.32 -0.36 -32.59
C TYR A 337 12.55 -1.83 -32.99
N GLY A 338 13.80 -2.20 -33.32
CA GLY A 338 14.14 -3.60 -33.61
C GLY A 338 14.13 -4.46 -32.36
N TRP A 339 14.45 -3.90 -31.18
CA TRP A 339 14.30 -4.58 -29.89
C TRP A 339 12.83 -4.85 -29.59
N SER A 340 11.97 -3.82 -29.62
CA SER A 340 10.54 -4.00 -29.35
C SER A 340 9.88 -4.98 -30.32
N THR A 341 10.32 -5.01 -31.58
CA THR A 341 9.89 -6.05 -32.55
C THR A 341 10.32 -7.45 -32.11
N ILE A 342 11.54 -7.66 -31.59
CA ILE A 342 11.97 -8.98 -31.10
C ILE A 342 11.12 -9.40 -29.89
N VAL A 343 10.83 -8.47 -28.97
CA VAL A 343 9.92 -8.70 -27.83
C VAL A 343 8.54 -9.10 -28.34
N HIS A 344 7.94 -8.34 -29.25
CA HIS A 344 6.63 -8.61 -29.86
C HIS A 344 6.55 -10.00 -30.51
N GLU A 345 7.49 -10.33 -31.39
CA GLU A 345 7.47 -11.62 -32.10
C GLU A 345 7.74 -12.79 -31.15
N THR A 346 8.55 -12.58 -30.11
CA THR A 346 8.74 -13.58 -29.06
C THR A 346 7.45 -13.76 -28.24
N GLY A 347 6.69 -12.68 -27.99
CA GLY A 347 5.36 -12.72 -27.39
C GLY A 347 4.40 -13.63 -28.16
N HIS A 348 4.35 -13.51 -29.48
CA HIS A 348 3.62 -14.44 -30.34
C HIS A 348 4.10 -15.90 -30.18
N ALA A 349 5.42 -16.13 -30.20
CA ALA A 349 6.01 -17.45 -30.00
C ALA A 349 5.79 -18.03 -28.58
N LEU A 350 5.35 -17.19 -27.63
CA LEU A 350 4.92 -17.55 -26.28
C LEU A 350 3.41 -17.65 -26.14
N GLY A 351 2.62 -17.22 -27.13
CA GLY A 351 1.17 -17.39 -27.13
C GLY A 351 0.36 -16.12 -26.97
N LEU A 352 0.96 -14.92 -27.02
CA LEU A 352 0.23 -13.66 -27.05
C LEU A 352 -0.28 -13.36 -28.46
N LYS A 353 -1.55 -13.02 -28.64
CA LYS A 353 -2.13 -12.48 -29.88
C LYS A 353 -2.13 -10.96 -29.84
N HIS A 354 -2.39 -10.32 -30.98
CA HIS A 354 -2.65 -8.88 -30.98
C HIS A 354 -3.94 -8.57 -30.21
N PRO A 355 -4.00 -7.46 -29.46
CA PRO A 355 -5.14 -7.10 -28.62
C PRO A 355 -6.41 -6.76 -29.41
N PHE A 356 -6.31 -6.45 -30.70
CA PHE A 356 -7.43 -6.16 -31.60
C PHE A 356 -7.93 -7.38 -32.40
N GLU A 357 -7.33 -8.56 -32.21
CA GLU A 357 -7.67 -9.77 -32.96
C GLU A 357 -8.58 -10.72 -32.18
N GLY A 358 -9.60 -11.26 -32.84
CA GLY A 358 -10.44 -12.32 -32.28
C GLY A 358 -11.80 -11.85 -31.78
N TYR A 359 -12.35 -12.54 -30.78
CA TYR A 359 -13.66 -12.23 -30.20
C TYR A 359 -13.57 -11.30 -28.99
N TYR A 360 -12.55 -11.52 -28.16
CA TYR A 360 -12.20 -10.66 -27.03
C TYR A 360 -11.02 -9.78 -27.47
N THR A 361 -11.17 -8.48 -27.28
CA THR A 361 -10.21 -7.45 -27.68
C THR A 361 -10.14 -6.38 -26.60
N LEU A 362 -9.04 -5.64 -26.53
CA LEU A 362 -8.97 -4.43 -25.71
C LEU A 362 -9.88 -3.33 -26.29
N ASP A 363 -10.32 -2.42 -25.43
CA ASP A 363 -10.95 -1.17 -25.86
C ASP A 363 -9.92 -0.29 -26.60
N ASP A 364 -10.38 0.55 -27.53
CA ASP A 364 -9.51 1.35 -28.40
C ASP A 364 -8.53 2.25 -27.60
N GLU A 365 -8.94 2.72 -26.42
CA GLU A 365 -8.10 3.55 -25.54
C GLU A 365 -6.96 2.77 -24.86
N LEU A 366 -7.08 1.44 -24.75
CA LEU A 366 -6.08 0.55 -24.13
C LEU A 366 -5.27 -0.23 -25.17
N ASP A 367 -5.67 -0.24 -26.44
CA ASP A 367 -4.92 -0.88 -27.52
C ASP A 367 -3.76 0.02 -27.97
N ASN A 368 -2.72 0.14 -27.13
CA ASN A 368 -1.49 0.88 -27.44
C ASN A 368 -0.26 0.32 -26.70
N PHE A 369 0.94 0.79 -27.06
CA PHE A 369 2.22 0.35 -26.49
C PHE A 369 2.37 0.54 -24.96
N ALA A 370 1.66 1.49 -24.34
CA ALA A 370 1.70 1.64 -22.89
C ALA A 370 1.04 0.46 -22.16
N HIS A 371 0.10 -0.22 -22.83
CA HIS A 371 -0.69 -1.31 -22.26
C HIS A 371 -0.29 -2.68 -22.80
N SER A 372 0.11 -2.76 -24.07
CA SER A 372 0.60 -3.98 -24.71
C SER A 372 1.60 -3.69 -25.85
N VAL A 373 2.77 -4.31 -25.80
CA VAL A 373 3.75 -4.35 -26.91
C VAL A 373 3.16 -5.10 -28.12
N MET A 374 2.10 -5.88 -27.93
CA MET A 374 1.37 -6.58 -28.99
C MET A 374 0.43 -5.65 -29.77
N SER A 375 0.22 -4.40 -29.36
CA SER A 375 -0.56 -3.42 -30.10
C SER A 375 0.15 -2.97 -31.40
N TYR A 376 -0.61 -2.38 -32.32
CA TYR A 376 -0.06 -1.64 -33.48
C TYR A 376 -0.14 -0.12 -33.29
N ASP A 377 -0.82 0.36 -32.26
CA ASP A 377 -0.84 1.77 -31.91
C ASP A 377 0.33 2.07 -30.98
N THR A 378 1.18 3.00 -31.41
CA THR A 378 2.32 3.45 -30.64
C THR A 378 1.92 4.42 -29.53
N GLY A 379 0.70 4.98 -29.57
CA GLY A 379 0.26 6.03 -28.65
C GLY A 379 1.07 7.33 -28.80
N MET A 380 1.18 8.07 -27.70
CA MET A 380 1.91 9.34 -27.62
C MET A 380 3.41 9.12 -27.35
N THR A 381 4.10 8.44 -28.27
CA THR A 381 5.50 8.01 -28.10
C THR A 381 6.50 8.71 -29.02
N LEU A 382 6.09 9.72 -29.78
CA LEU A 382 6.98 10.45 -30.69
C LEU A 382 7.73 11.56 -29.94
N LEU A 383 8.97 11.29 -29.57
CA LEU A 383 9.83 12.24 -28.86
C LEU A 383 10.38 13.32 -29.80
N ALA A 384 10.19 14.59 -29.44
CA ALA A 384 10.85 15.70 -30.10
C ALA A 384 12.28 15.87 -29.59
N LEU A 385 13.24 15.86 -30.51
CA LEU A 385 14.65 16.10 -30.24
C LEU A 385 15.06 17.44 -30.86
N THR A 386 15.47 18.38 -30.02
CA THR A 386 15.91 19.70 -30.46
C THR A 386 17.43 19.78 -30.53
N TYR A 387 17.95 20.61 -31.44
CA TYR A 387 19.39 20.86 -31.50
C TYR A 387 19.72 22.28 -31.95
N ILE A 388 20.87 22.79 -31.49
CA ILE A 388 21.45 24.07 -31.90
C ILE A 388 22.96 23.90 -32.15
N GLU A 389 23.35 23.94 -33.41
CA GLU A 389 24.74 23.92 -33.88
C GLU A 389 25.11 25.25 -34.54
N GLY A 390 25.48 26.23 -33.72
CA GLY A 390 25.88 27.55 -34.17
C GLY A 390 24.71 28.40 -34.68
N LEU A 391 24.45 28.37 -35.99
CA LEU A 391 23.26 29.01 -36.60
C LEU A 391 22.32 27.99 -37.23
N GLU A 392 22.68 26.71 -37.19
CA GLU A 392 21.83 25.61 -37.60
C GLU A 392 21.08 25.12 -36.38
N PHE A 393 19.76 24.98 -36.49
CA PHE A 393 18.91 24.48 -35.43
C PHE A 393 17.76 23.72 -36.06
N GLY A 394 17.17 22.81 -35.30
CA GLY A 394 16.13 21.95 -35.82
C GLY A 394 15.40 21.19 -34.73
N VAL A 395 14.28 20.61 -35.14
CA VAL A 395 13.54 19.60 -34.39
C VAL A 395 13.56 18.34 -35.24
N SER A 396 14.07 17.25 -34.69
CA SER A 396 13.92 15.89 -35.21
C SER A 396 12.97 15.10 -34.31
N PHE A 397 12.52 13.95 -34.79
CA PHE A 397 11.57 13.12 -34.06
C PHE A 397 12.02 11.68 -34.08
N GLU A 398 11.90 11.01 -32.93
CA GLU A 398 12.23 9.60 -32.75
C GLU A 398 11.11 8.92 -31.96
N TRP A 399 10.77 7.69 -32.32
CA TRP A 399 9.77 6.91 -31.59
C TRP A 399 10.40 6.26 -30.38
N VAL A 400 9.81 6.50 -29.20
CA VAL A 400 10.08 5.76 -27.98
C VAL A 400 9.40 4.40 -28.09
N ASN A 401 10.11 3.32 -27.75
CA ASN A 401 9.57 1.97 -27.81
C ASN A 401 9.65 1.31 -26.43
N PRO A 402 8.76 0.34 -26.13
CA PRO A 402 8.82 -0.42 -24.89
C PRO A 402 10.18 -1.08 -24.68
N GLU A 403 10.73 -0.95 -23.47
CA GLU A 403 11.95 -1.65 -23.07
C GLU A 403 11.69 -3.13 -22.71
N SER A 404 10.45 -3.44 -22.34
CA SER A 404 9.99 -4.76 -21.89
C SER A 404 8.58 -5.05 -22.44
N TYR A 405 7.99 -6.16 -22.02
CA TYR A 405 6.55 -6.42 -22.13
C TYR A 405 5.77 -5.43 -21.27
N SER A 406 4.63 -4.95 -21.77
CA SER A 406 3.79 -3.98 -21.07
C SER A 406 2.86 -4.65 -20.06
N VAL A 407 2.10 -3.86 -19.28
CA VAL A 407 1.32 -4.33 -18.13
C VAL A 407 0.39 -5.52 -18.43
N TYR A 408 -0.34 -5.53 -19.55
CA TYR A 408 -1.26 -6.62 -19.89
C TYR A 408 -0.56 -7.82 -20.55
N ASP A 409 0.59 -7.59 -21.18
CA ASP A 409 1.42 -8.68 -21.68
C ASP A 409 1.99 -9.48 -20.50
N ILE A 410 2.50 -8.79 -19.47
CA ILE A 410 3.02 -9.43 -18.25
C ILE A 410 1.90 -10.21 -17.55
N LEU A 411 0.75 -9.58 -17.32
CA LEU A 411 -0.42 -10.25 -16.73
C LEU A 411 -0.76 -11.55 -17.46
N THR A 412 -0.85 -11.49 -18.79
CA THR A 412 -1.22 -12.64 -19.62
C THR A 412 -0.14 -13.72 -19.63
N LEU A 413 1.13 -13.32 -19.73
CA LEU A 413 2.25 -14.27 -19.69
C LEU A 413 2.33 -14.98 -18.33
N GLN A 414 2.10 -14.27 -17.23
CA GLN A 414 2.08 -14.84 -15.89
C GLN A 414 0.87 -15.77 -15.67
N GLU A 415 -0.30 -15.48 -16.25
CA GLU A 415 -1.43 -16.42 -16.24
C GLU A 415 -1.08 -17.71 -17.01
N ILE A 416 -0.39 -17.60 -18.15
CA ILE A 416 -0.03 -18.76 -18.97
C ILE A 416 1.06 -19.62 -18.31
N TYR A 417 2.08 -18.96 -17.74
CA TYR A 417 3.36 -19.58 -17.38
C TYR A 417 3.68 -19.56 -15.88
N GLY A 418 2.91 -18.82 -15.08
CA GLY A 418 3.23 -18.51 -13.68
C GLY A 418 4.19 -17.33 -13.56
N ALA A 419 4.04 -16.53 -12.50
CA ALA A 419 4.94 -15.42 -12.19
C ALA A 419 6.28 -15.89 -11.61
N SER A 420 7.36 -15.20 -11.96
CA SER A 420 8.69 -15.45 -11.40
C SER A 420 8.79 -14.90 -9.97
N LEU A 421 8.87 -15.78 -8.98
CA LEU A 421 8.91 -15.42 -7.54
C LEU A 421 10.33 -15.20 -6.97
N ASN A 422 11.36 -15.22 -7.80
CA ASN A 422 12.74 -14.97 -7.37
C ASN A 422 13.33 -13.73 -8.07
N SER A 423 12.52 -13.00 -8.82
CA SER A 423 12.94 -11.80 -9.53
C SER A 423 12.81 -10.59 -8.63
N SER A 424 13.87 -9.80 -8.51
CA SER A 424 13.82 -8.54 -7.74
C SER A 424 13.39 -8.69 -6.28
N SER A 425 13.49 -9.90 -5.69
CA SER A 425 12.92 -10.23 -4.37
C SER A 425 13.63 -9.58 -3.15
N GLU A 426 14.41 -8.53 -3.38
CA GLU A 426 15.22 -7.78 -2.41
C GLU A 426 14.95 -6.29 -2.65
N ASP A 427 15.06 -5.43 -1.64
CA ASP A 427 14.78 -3.99 -1.75
C ASP A 427 15.39 -3.35 -3.02
N ASN A 428 14.54 -2.81 -3.88
CA ASN A 428 14.91 -2.23 -5.16
C ASN A 428 14.54 -0.75 -5.29
N ILE A 429 15.23 -0.08 -6.21
CA ILE A 429 14.98 1.33 -6.54
C ILE A 429 14.74 1.41 -8.04
N TYR A 430 13.56 1.90 -8.39
CA TYR A 430 13.13 2.07 -9.77
C TYR A 430 13.07 3.55 -10.12
N SER A 431 13.55 3.90 -11.32
CA SER A 431 13.46 5.23 -11.89
C SER A 431 13.11 5.13 -13.36
N ILE A 432 12.69 6.25 -13.94
CA ILE A 432 12.44 6.42 -15.37
C ILE A 432 12.91 7.82 -15.79
N GLU A 433 13.51 7.91 -16.97
CA GLU A 433 13.93 9.17 -17.58
C GLU A 433 12.91 9.63 -18.65
N PHE A 434 12.90 10.93 -18.95
CA PHE A 434 12.03 11.45 -20.00
C PHE A 434 12.44 10.89 -21.38
N GLY A 435 11.49 10.26 -22.08
CA GLY A 435 11.74 9.58 -23.35
C GLY A 435 11.91 8.07 -23.24
N GLU A 436 11.53 7.47 -22.10
CA GLU A 436 11.48 6.02 -21.88
C GLU A 436 10.03 5.52 -21.78
N LEU A 437 9.79 4.24 -22.05
CA LEU A 437 8.51 3.56 -21.84
C LEU A 437 8.78 2.24 -21.10
N LYS A 438 8.37 2.18 -19.83
CA LYS A 438 8.85 1.18 -18.87
C LYS A 438 7.71 0.53 -18.11
N THR A 439 7.80 -0.78 -17.92
CA THR A 439 6.94 -1.55 -17.02
C THR A 439 7.83 -2.31 -16.04
N ILE A 440 7.52 -2.22 -14.75
CA ILE A 440 8.23 -2.94 -13.70
C ILE A 440 7.43 -4.15 -13.24
N TRP A 441 8.14 -5.22 -12.92
CA TRP A 441 7.62 -6.37 -12.19
C TRP A 441 8.58 -6.64 -11.02
N ASP A 442 8.03 -6.67 -9.82
CA ASP A 442 8.75 -7.01 -8.60
C ASP A 442 8.01 -8.12 -7.85
N SER A 443 8.75 -9.11 -7.34
CA SER A 443 8.17 -10.23 -6.59
C SER A 443 8.29 -10.09 -5.08
N GLY A 444 8.93 -9.01 -4.60
CA GLY A 444 8.83 -8.56 -3.21
C GLY A 444 10.12 -7.92 -2.70
N GLY A 445 10.05 -7.36 -1.49
CA GLY A 445 11.10 -6.49 -0.98
C GLY A 445 10.44 -5.30 -0.33
N VAL A 446 11.23 -4.28 -0.01
CA VAL A 446 10.72 -2.93 0.28
C VAL A 446 11.27 -1.99 -0.78
N ASP A 447 10.42 -1.64 -1.74
CA ASP A 447 10.81 -1.05 -3.00
C ASP A 447 10.53 0.45 -3.05
N THR A 448 11.33 1.18 -3.83
CA THR A 448 11.23 2.64 -3.93
C THR A 448 11.15 3.09 -5.39
N LEU A 449 10.16 3.92 -5.72
CA LEU A 449 10.15 4.74 -6.92
C LEU A 449 10.92 6.03 -6.64
N ASP A 450 12.07 6.22 -7.29
CA ASP A 450 12.85 7.45 -7.22
C ASP A 450 12.64 8.30 -8.46
N PHE A 451 11.69 9.23 -8.36
CA PHE A 451 11.36 10.24 -9.35
C PHE A 451 11.86 11.64 -8.94
N SER A 452 12.81 11.72 -8.00
CA SER A 452 13.40 12.98 -7.53
C SER A 452 14.05 13.83 -8.64
N ARG A 453 14.33 13.21 -9.79
CA ARG A 453 14.89 13.86 -10.99
C ARG A 453 13.93 13.94 -12.16
N SER A 454 12.64 13.69 -11.92
CA SER A 454 11.59 13.82 -12.94
C SER A 454 11.69 15.17 -13.65
N ALA A 455 11.49 15.17 -14.97
CA ALA A 455 11.58 16.36 -15.80
C ALA A 455 10.32 17.24 -15.74
N GLY A 456 9.26 16.77 -15.09
CA GLY A 456 7.95 17.42 -14.96
C GLY A 456 7.08 16.75 -13.89
N SER A 457 5.80 17.11 -13.87
CA SER A 457 4.82 16.58 -12.90
C SER A 457 4.67 15.06 -12.97
N VAL A 458 4.38 14.46 -11.84
CA VAL A 458 4.10 13.03 -11.69
C VAL A 458 2.61 12.83 -11.40
N PHE A 459 1.97 11.93 -12.14
CA PHE A 459 0.64 11.39 -11.86
C PHE A 459 0.79 9.89 -11.70
N LEU A 460 0.75 9.42 -10.46
CA LEU A 460 1.12 8.06 -10.08
C LEU A 460 0.02 7.40 -9.25
N ASP A 461 -0.34 6.19 -9.63
CA ASP A 461 -1.09 5.22 -8.86
C ASP A 461 -0.18 4.04 -8.51
N MET A 462 0.11 3.89 -7.22
CA MET A 462 1.02 2.88 -6.69
C MET A 462 0.38 1.49 -6.58
N GLN A 463 -0.90 1.34 -6.95
CA GLN A 463 -1.55 0.04 -7.07
C GLN A 463 -1.00 -0.75 -8.26
N ASP A 464 -1.10 -2.06 -8.17
CA ASP A 464 -0.65 -2.96 -9.22
C ASP A 464 -1.55 -2.86 -10.47
N GLY A 465 -0.97 -3.16 -11.63
CA GLY A 465 -1.69 -3.04 -12.91
C GLY A 465 -1.91 -1.61 -13.39
N SER A 466 -1.37 -0.60 -12.69
CA SER A 466 -1.51 0.80 -13.05
C SER A 466 -0.59 1.21 -14.21
N VAL A 467 -1.07 2.16 -15.01
CA VAL A 467 -0.29 2.87 -16.04
C VAL A 467 -0.29 4.36 -15.66
N ASN A 468 0.91 4.93 -15.61
CA ASN A 468 1.20 6.19 -14.92
C ASN A 468 1.94 7.17 -15.83
N THR A 469 1.86 8.44 -15.46
CA THR A 469 2.53 9.54 -16.16
C THR A 469 3.64 10.09 -15.26
N VAL A 470 4.90 9.91 -15.67
CA VAL A 470 6.07 10.37 -14.92
C VAL A 470 6.87 11.35 -15.76
N GLY A 471 7.01 12.58 -15.26
CA GLY A 471 7.76 13.63 -15.94
C GLY A 471 6.94 14.33 -17.03
N TYR A 472 5.68 14.62 -16.75
CA TYR A 472 4.79 15.27 -17.70
C TYR A 472 5.29 16.67 -18.09
N ILE A 473 5.53 16.87 -19.39
CA ILE A 473 5.83 18.18 -19.99
C ILE A 473 4.87 18.41 -21.15
N SER A 474 3.97 19.38 -20.98
CA SER A 474 3.02 19.77 -22.03
C SER A 474 3.75 20.21 -23.31
N ILE A 475 3.11 20.04 -24.46
CA ILE A 475 3.64 20.48 -25.76
C ILE A 475 4.02 21.98 -25.72
N GLU A 476 3.20 22.79 -25.06
CA GLU A 476 3.46 24.23 -24.88
C GLU A 476 4.75 24.48 -24.09
N ASN A 477 4.96 23.77 -22.97
CA ASN A 477 6.18 23.90 -22.18
C ASN A 477 7.42 23.41 -22.94
N GLN A 478 7.30 22.36 -23.75
CA GLN A 478 8.41 21.90 -24.61
C GLN A 478 8.76 22.94 -25.68
N ILE A 479 7.75 23.57 -26.30
CA ILE A 479 7.94 24.67 -27.26
C ILE A 479 8.63 25.85 -26.59
N ASP A 480 8.13 26.28 -25.42
CA ASP A 480 8.65 27.42 -24.69
C ASP A 480 10.10 27.18 -24.25
N ALA A 481 10.43 25.99 -23.77
CA ALA A 481 11.79 25.62 -23.41
C ALA A 481 12.75 25.73 -24.60
N PHE A 482 12.37 25.24 -25.78
CA PHE A 482 13.23 25.33 -26.96
C PHE A 482 13.33 26.77 -27.50
N VAL A 483 12.24 27.53 -27.43
CA VAL A 483 12.26 28.97 -27.76
C VAL A 483 13.23 29.71 -26.84
N GLU A 484 13.18 29.47 -25.53
CA GLU A 484 14.10 30.07 -24.56
C GLU A 484 15.56 29.70 -24.88
N GLU A 485 15.85 28.43 -25.21
CA GLU A 485 17.18 27.98 -25.60
C GLU A 485 17.70 28.69 -26.87
N LEU A 486 16.83 28.89 -27.87
CA LEU A 486 17.15 29.66 -29.08
C LEU A 486 17.45 31.12 -28.75
N GLU A 487 16.66 31.76 -27.89
CA GLU A 487 16.86 33.15 -27.51
C GLU A 487 18.17 33.35 -26.73
N ASP A 488 18.52 32.42 -25.84
CA ASP A 488 19.78 32.40 -25.09
C ASP A 488 21.00 32.28 -26.01
N THR A 489 20.85 31.57 -27.13
CA THR A 489 21.86 31.46 -28.19
C THR A 489 21.81 32.62 -29.20
N ARG A 490 20.94 33.61 -28.97
CA ARG A 490 20.72 34.83 -29.79
C ARG A 490 20.04 34.58 -31.14
N ILE A 491 19.23 33.53 -31.22
CA ILE A 491 18.36 33.21 -32.34
C ILE A 491 16.94 33.61 -31.95
N PHE A 492 16.44 34.73 -32.50
CA PHE A 492 15.15 35.31 -32.11
C PHE A 492 14.09 35.11 -33.19
N GLY A 493 12.81 35.20 -32.80
CA GLY A 493 11.68 35.24 -33.73
C GLY A 493 11.35 33.90 -34.38
N GLN A 494 11.65 32.79 -33.69
CA GLN A 494 11.41 31.42 -34.18
C GLN A 494 10.17 30.76 -33.57
N GLU A 495 9.43 31.45 -32.71
CA GLU A 495 8.32 30.93 -31.90
C GLU A 495 7.26 30.26 -32.78
N SER A 496 6.89 30.92 -33.88
CA SER A 496 5.91 30.40 -34.83
C SER A 496 6.39 29.15 -35.56
N TRP A 497 7.69 29.07 -35.85
CA TRP A 497 8.27 27.91 -36.56
C TRP A 497 8.44 26.72 -35.62
N VAL A 498 8.88 26.96 -34.37
CA VAL A 498 8.96 25.91 -33.34
C VAL A 498 7.56 25.35 -33.09
N SER A 499 6.58 26.21 -32.85
CA SER A 499 5.19 25.79 -32.63
C SER A 499 4.65 24.95 -33.79
N GLU A 500 4.82 25.40 -35.04
CA GLU A 500 4.37 24.64 -36.22
C GLU A 500 5.06 23.27 -36.33
N SER A 501 6.34 23.18 -35.92
CA SER A 501 7.09 21.93 -35.94
C SER A 501 6.55 20.91 -34.94
N PHE A 502 6.25 21.33 -33.71
CA PHE A 502 5.69 20.46 -32.66
C PHE A 502 4.24 20.06 -32.95
N TYR A 503 3.37 21.03 -33.26
CA TYR A 503 1.94 20.77 -33.53
C TYR A 503 1.69 19.98 -34.83
N THR A 504 2.71 19.75 -35.66
CA THR A 504 2.59 18.81 -36.80
C THR A 504 2.28 17.39 -36.34
N TYR A 505 2.72 17.01 -35.13
CA TYR A 505 2.55 15.67 -34.56
C TYR A 505 1.84 15.68 -33.20
N GLU A 506 0.95 16.66 -32.97
CA GLU A 506 0.26 16.88 -31.69
C GLU A 506 -0.38 15.62 -31.09
N THR A 507 -0.92 14.74 -31.93
CA THR A 507 -1.63 13.51 -31.48
C THR A 507 -0.73 12.32 -31.20
N SER A 508 0.59 12.47 -31.36
CA SER A 508 1.56 11.40 -31.14
C SER A 508 2.77 11.86 -30.33
N LEU A 509 2.87 13.15 -30.03
CA LEU A 509 4.05 13.71 -29.38
C LEU A 509 4.19 13.19 -27.95
N TYR A 510 5.38 12.74 -27.60
CA TYR A 510 5.71 12.29 -26.26
C TYR A 510 5.69 13.47 -25.28
N THR A 511 4.84 13.36 -24.28
CA THR A 511 4.66 14.32 -23.18
C THR A 511 5.06 13.73 -21.83
N GLY A 512 5.39 12.43 -21.77
CA GLY A 512 5.52 11.65 -20.54
C GLY A 512 4.22 10.97 -20.10
N GLU A 513 3.13 11.14 -20.84
CA GLU A 513 1.86 10.44 -20.59
C GLU A 513 2.03 8.92 -20.77
N ASP A 514 1.46 8.17 -19.83
CA ASP A 514 1.38 6.69 -19.83
C ASP A 514 2.73 5.98 -20.06
N ASN A 515 3.81 6.55 -19.52
CA ASN A 515 5.17 6.08 -19.77
C ASN A 515 5.71 5.08 -18.74
N PHE A 516 5.06 4.92 -17.59
CA PHE A 516 5.51 4.06 -16.51
C PHE A 516 4.38 3.18 -15.99
N ALA A 517 4.55 1.85 -15.98
CA ALA A 517 3.54 0.93 -15.49
C ALA A 517 4.05 0.02 -14.38
N ILE A 518 3.19 -0.29 -13.42
CA ILE A 518 3.41 -1.25 -12.36
C ILE A 518 2.66 -2.52 -12.75
N ALA A 519 3.37 -3.64 -12.93
CA ALA A 519 2.73 -4.90 -13.32
C ALA A 519 1.80 -5.43 -12.22
N TYR A 520 0.75 -6.15 -12.61
CA TYR A 520 -0.12 -6.86 -11.68
C TYR A 520 0.69 -7.75 -10.74
N GLY A 521 0.33 -7.79 -9.46
CA GLY A 521 1.02 -8.51 -8.39
C GLY A 521 2.30 -7.84 -7.86
N THR A 522 2.72 -6.71 -8.41
CA THR A 522 3.83 -5.90 -7.89
C THR A 522 3.33 -4.97 -6.80
N VAL A 523 3.98 -4.97 -5.64
CA VAL A 523 3.72 -4.03 -4.54
C VAL A 523 4.89 -3.07 -4.44
N ILE A 524 4.61 -1.78 -4.24
CA ILE A 524 5.65 -0.76 -4.08
C ILE A 524 5.37 0.05 -2.83
N GLU A 525 6.32 0.08 -1.90
CA GLU A 525 6.14 0.70 -0.59
C GLU A 525 6.51 2.18 -0.59
N ASN A 526 7.50 2.61 -1.38
CA ASN A 526 8.06 3.95 -1.19
C ASN A 526 8.08 4.77 -2.49
N LEU A 527 7.94 6.08 -2.32
CA LEU A 527 8.03 7.07 -3.38
C LEU A 527 8.93 8.25 -2.94
N VAL A 528 9.76 8.71 -3.86
CA VAL A 528 10.41 10.02 -3.82
C VAL A 528 10.01 10.81 -5.07
N SER A 529 9.26 11.89 -4.93
CA SER A 529 8.79 12.70 -6.06
C SER A 529 9.70 13.90 -6.36
N GLY A 530 9.38 14.66 -7.43
CA GLY A 530 10.17 15.77 -7.93
C GLY A 530 9.74 17.13 -7.37
N ASP A 531 10.31 18.21 -7.90
CA ASP A 531 10.02 19.61 -7.50
C ASP A 531 8.81 20.23 -8.24
N PHE A 532 7.84 19.41 -8.68
CA PHE A 532 6.68 19.84 -9.47
C PHE A 532 5.37 19.55 -8.73
N ASP A 533 4.27 20.15 -9.19
CA ASP A 533 2.94 19.81 -8.65
C ASP A 533 2.60 18.36 -9.06
N ASP A 534 2.62 17.45 -8.09
CA ASP A 534 2.45 16.00 -8.26
C ASP A 534 1.09 15.52 -7.72
N VAL A 535 0.60 14.40 -8.26
CA VAL A 535 -0.62 13.71 -7.83
C VAL A 535 -0.33 12.23 -7.62
N ILE A 536 -0.39 11.80 -6.37
CA ILE A 536 -0.01 10.46 -5.92
C ILE A 536 -1.24 9.77 -5.32
N PHE A 537 -1.49 8.55 -5.78
CA PHE A 537 -2.43 7.59 -5.21
C PHE A 537 -1.57 6.46 -4.66
N ASP A 538 -1.67 6.21 -3.35
CA ASP A 538 -0.90 5.17 -2.69
C ASP A 538 -1.51 3.78 -2.94
N ASN A 539 -1.03 2.75 -2.23
CA ASN A 539 -1.67 1.44 -2.22
C ASN A 539 -2.07 1.06 -0.78
N GLU A 540 -2.47 -0.19 -0.56
CA GLU A 540 -3.01 -0.59 0.75
C GLU A 540 -1.94 -0.96 1.80
N VAL A 541 -0.66 -1.01 1.41
CA VAL A 541 0.47 -1.30 2.32
C VAL A 541 1.02 -0.01 2.93
N ASP A 542 1.86 -0.14 3.96
CA ASP A 542 2.54 0.99 4.59
C ASP A 542 3.46 1.70 3.59
N ASN A 543 3.17 2.98 3.30
CA ASN A 543 3.96 3.74 2.35
C ASN A 543 4.86 4.82 2.98
N ILE A 544 6.07 5.01 2.43
CA ILE A 544 6.88 6.22 2.67
C ILE A 544 6.86 7.08 1.43
N ILE A 545 6.17 8.21 1.50
CA ILE A 545 5.97 9.16 0.41
C ILE A 545 6.73 10.45 0.75
N LEU A 546 7.84 10.67 0.05
CA LEU A 546 8.66 11.88 0.17
C LEU A 546 8.42 12.76 -1.05
N LEU A 547 7.68 13.85 -0.86
CA LEU A 547 7.43 14.81 -1.92
C LEU A 547 8.60 15.80 -2.08
N GLY A 548 8.71 16.41 -3.25
CA GLY A 548 9.60 17.54 -3.47
C GLY A 548 8.89 18.87 -3.25
N LYS A 549 9.38 19.95 -3.87
CA LYS A 549 8.59 21.19 -3.88
C LYS A 549 7.36 21.02 -4.74
N GLY A 550 6.29 21.77 -4.49
CA GLY A 550 5.11 21.70 -5.35
C GLY A 550 3.86 22.17 -4.65
N ASN A 551 2.70 21.90 -5.22
CA ASN A 551 1.44 21.88 -4.49
C ASN A 551 0.86 20.50 -4.72
N ASP A 552 1.30 19.55 -3.90
CA ASP A 552 1.15 18.15 -4.18
C ASP A 552 -0.15 17.61 -3.60
N LYS A 553 -0.63 16.52 -4.20
CA LYS A 553 -1.85 15.84 -3.76
C LYS A 553 -1.56 14.38 -3.54
N VAL A 554 -1.84 13.90 -2.34
CA VAL A 554 -1.66 12.49 -1.97
C VAL A 554 -3.01 11.92 -1.54
N TYR A 555 -3.42 10.81 -2.14
CA TYR A 555 -4.63 10.07 -1.77
C TYR A 555 -4.19 8.78 -1.07
N LEU A 556 -4.65 8.60 0.17
CA LEU A 556 -4.28 7.47 1.02
C LEU A 556 -5.44 6.46 1.15
N TYR A 557 -5.17 5.20 0.88
CA TYR A 557 -6.18 4.12 0.77
C TYR A 557 -6.10 3.06 1.88
N GLY A 558 -4.95 2.87 2.52
CA GLY A 558 -4.77 1.79 3.52
C GLY A 558 -3.53 2.02 4.39
N GLY A 559 -3.00 0.93 4.96
CA GLY A 559 -1.71 0.92 5.64
C GLY A 559 -1.49 1.93 6.76
N TRP A 560 -0.23 2.06 7.17
CA TRP A 560 0.29 3.13 7.99
C TRP A 560 1.35 3.94 7.22
N ASP A 561 0.92 5.05 6.67
CA ASP A 561 1.75 5.86 5.77
C ASP A 561 2.55 6.93 6.50
N TYR A 562 3.67 7.30 5.91
CA TYR A 562 4.43 8.49 6.21
C TYR A 562 4.49 9.38 4.98
N VAL A 563 3.98 10.61 5.08
CA VAL A 563 3.99 11.61 4.01
C VAL A 563 4.78 12.84 4.46
N ASP A 564 5.79 13.22 3.69
CA ASP A 564 6.50 14.49 3.81
C ASP A 564 6.14 15.38 2.61
N GLY A 565 5.37 16.45 2.83
CA GLY A 565 4.95 17.41 1.80
C GLY A 565 6.04 18.40 1.37
N ALA A 566 7.11 18.53 2.15
CA ALA A 566 8.20 19.47 1.88
C ALA A 566 7.75 20.95 1.70
N ASP A 567 8.26 21.64 0.67
CA ASP A 567 7.97 23.08 0.44
C ASP A 567 6.82 23.20 -0.56
N GLY A 568 5.64 23.59 -0.09
CA GLY A 568 4.48 23.63 -0.98
C GLY A 568 3.19 24.09 -0.34
N TYR A 569 2.09 23.93 -1.08
CA TYR A 569 0.77 23.83 -0.46
C TYR A 569 0.21 22.43 -0.73
N ASP A 570 0.49 21.54 0.21
CA ASP A 570 0.32 20.11 0.02
C ASP A 570 -0.98 19.63 0.66
N THR A 571 -1.63 18.70 -0.01
CA THR A 571 -2.97 18.24 0.36
C THR A 571 -3.04 16.72 0.41
N VAL A 572 -3.41 16.19 1.57
CA VAL A 572 -3.67 14.75 1.75
C VAL A 572 -5.17 14.48 1.75
N TYR A 573 -5.59 13.43 1.05
CA TYR A 573 -6.98 13.01 0.93
C TYR A 573 -7.17 11.65 1.60
N PHE A 574 -8.17 11.57 2.49
CA PHE A 574 -8.58 10.32 3.13
C PHE A 574 -9.94 9.86 2.61
N ASP A 575 -10.07 8.59 2.23
CA ASP A 575 -11.38 7.96 1.98
C ASP A 575 -12.09 7.56 3.30
N ALA A 576 -12.25 8.54 4.19
CA ALA A 576 -12.98 8.39 5.45
C ALA A 576 -13.75 9.65 5.77
N LEU A 577 -14.80 9.54 6.59
CA LEU A 577 -15.52 10.69 7.11
C LEU A 577 -14.70 11.29 8.26
N LEU A 578 -14.67 12.62 8.41
CA LEU A 578 -13.94 13.26 9.52
C LEU A 578 -14.39 12.75 10.90
N TYR A 579 -15.66 12.33 11.03
CA TYR A 579 -16.19 11.80 12.28
C TYR A 579 -15.56 10.46 12.70
N ASP A 580 -15.07 9.69 11.73
CA ASP A 580 -14.50 8.34 11.92
C ASP A 580 -12.96 8.37 11.96
N VAL A 581 -12.35 9.57 12.03
CA VAL A 581 -10.90 9.74 12.05
C VAL A 581 -10.45 10.44 13.33
N GLU A 582 -9.61 9.76 14.09
CA GLU A 582 -8.88 10.32 15.21
C GLU A 582 -7.58 10.95 14.72
N PHE A 583 -7.14 12.05 15.34
CA PHE A 583 -5.87 12.68 14.97
C PHE A 583 -5.24 13.43 16.13
N GLU A 584 -3.92 13.46 16.16
CA GLU A 584 -3.12 14.16 17.16
C GLU A 584 -1.96 14.91 16.52
N LYS A 585 -1.60 16.05 17.12
CA LYS A 585 -0.38 16.79 16.77
C LYS A 585 0.80 16.26 17.58
N ILE A 586 1.71 15.54 16.92
CA ILE A 586 2.86 14.88 17.56
C ILE A 586 3.99 15.87 17.84
N SER A 587 4.26 16.77 16.90
CA SER A 587 5.30 17.79 17.05
C SER A 587 4.87 19.13 16.43
N ALA A 588 5.78 20.09 16.26
CA ALA A 588 5.42 21.40 15.72
C ALA A 588 4.82 21.30 14.29
N ASP A 589 5.33 20.36 13.50
CA ASP A 589 5.09 20.24 12.06
C ASP A 589 4.66 18.81 11.66
N GLU A 590 4.22 18.01 12.64
CA GLU A 590 3.90 16.58 12.46
C GLU A 590 2.55 16.25 13.10
N TYR A 591 1.72 15.53 12.35
CA TYR A 591 0.41 15.04 12.77
C TYR A 591 0.28 13.55 12.51
N LEU A 592 -0.40 12.84 13.41
CA LEU A 592 -0.81 11.46 13.23
C LEU A 592 -2.33 11.41 13.06
N PHE A 593 -2.81 10.76 12.01
CA PHE A 593 -4.20 10.46 11.74
C PHE A 593 -4.42 8.96 11.82
N VAL A 594 -5.56 8.53 12.35
CA VAL A 594 -5.94 7.12 12.43
C VAL A 594 -7.42 6.99 12.10
N GLY A 595 -7.72 6.23 11.05
CA GLY A 595 -9.07 5.87 10.65
C GLY A 595 -9.37 4.39 10.83
N ASP A 596 -10.46 3.95 10.22
CA ASP A 596 -10.96 2.58 10.32
C ASP A 596 -10.10 1.54 9.60
N ASN A 597 -9.33 1.92 8.59
CA ASN A 597 -8.47 1.00 7.81
C ASN A 597 -7.09 1.60 7.48
N PHE A 598 -6.79 2.81 7.94
CA PHE A 598 -5.53 3.49 7.63
C PHE A 598 -5.00 4.22 8.87
N ALA A 599 -3.70 4.49 8.87
CA ALA A 599 -3.06 5.49 9.70
C ALA A 599 -2.09 6.32 8.86
N ALA A 600 -1.87 7.58 9.20
CA ALA A 600 -0.98 8.44 8.43
C ALA A 600 -0.22 9.42 9.32
N THR A 601 1.09 9.43 9.17
CA THR A 601 1.99 10.41 9.76
C THR A 601 2.29 11.47 8.71
N LEU A 602 1.82 12.69 8.94
CA LEU A 602 1.92 13.79 7.99
C LEU A 602 2.91 14.84 8.51
N VAL A 603 3.91 15.16 7.71
CA VAL A 603 4.90 16.21 7.94
C VAL A 603 4.89 17.18 6.76
N GLY A 604 4.95 18.49 7.04
CA GLY A 604 5.00 19.49 5.95
C GLY A 604 3.75 19.53 5.06
N VAL A 605 2.59 19.05 5.55
CA VAL A 605 1.32 19.07 4.83
C VAL A 605 0.44 20.20 5.35
N GLU A 606 -0.09 21.03 4.46
CA GLU A 606 -0.93 22.17 4.83
C GLU A 606 -2.37 21.78 5.11
N SER A 607 -2.95 20.89 4.28
CA SER A 607 -4.38 20.58 4.36
C SER A 607 -4.71 19.10 4.19
N VAL A 608 -5.80 18.69 4.84
CA VAL A 608 -6.37 17.36 4.74
C VAL A 608 -7.81 17.44 4.30
N VAL A 609 -8.21 16.57 3.37
CA VAL A 609 -9.57 16.48 2.82
C VAL A 609 -10.17 15.11 3.11
N PHE A 610 -11.41 15.11 3.59
CA PHE A 610 -12.17 13.90 3.92
C PHE A 610 -13.24 13.60 2.87
N SER A 611 -13.73 12.36 2.82
CA SER A 611 -14.74 11.89 1.85
C SER A 611 -16.10 12.64 1.91
N ASP A 612 -16.41 13.29 3.04
CA ASP A 612 -17.58 14.18 3.19
C ASP A 612 -17.37 15.60 2.64
N GLY A 613 -16.19 15.87 2.07
CA GLY A 613 -15.79 17.16 1.52
C GLY A 613 -15.35 18.17 2.57
N VAL A 614 -15.21 17.77 3.85
CA VAL A 614 -14.64 18.63 4.87
C VAL A 614 -13.14 18.80 4.62
N VAL A 615 -12.68 20.05 4.70
CA VAL A 615 -11.25 20.41 4.59
C VAL A 615 -10.77 20.88 5.96
N LYS A 616 -9.60 20.38 6.38
CA LYS A 616 -8.94 20.71 7.63
C LYS A 616 -7.53 21.22 7.36
N GLU A 617 -7.27 22.49 7.65
CA GLU A 617 -5.91 23.03 7.66
C GLU A 617 -5.16 22.53 8.90
N ILE A 618 -3.97 21.96 8.71
CA ILE A 618 -3.11 21.43 9.77
C ILE A 618 -1.71 22.05 9.78
N GLY A 619 -1.23 22.57 8.65
CA GLY A 619 0.04 23.29 8.54
C GLY A 619 -0.03 24.76 8.98
N TYR A 620 1.13 25.36 9.29
CA TYR A 620 1.23 26.78 9.61
C TYR A 620 1.65 27.58 8.37
N PHE A 621 0.70 28.27 7.75
CA PHE A 621 0.97 29.25 6.70
C PHE A 621 1.79 30.42 7.26
N ASP A 622 3.08 30.54 6.91
CA ASP A 622 3.74 31.84 6.97
C ASP A 622 3.21 32.69 5.80
N GLN A 623 2.21 33.52 6.08
CA GLN A 623 1.62 34.46 5.11
C GLN A 623 2.58 35.60 4.70
N THR A 624 3.90 35.37 4.65
CA THR A 624 4.91 36.38 4.29
C THR A 624 5.55 36.16 2.93
N PHE A 625 4.77 35.80 1.91
CA PHE A 625 5.12 36.18 0.54
C PHE A 625 3.95 36.91 -0.13
N VAL A 626 4.20 38.22 -0.37
CA VAL A 626 3.34 39.22 -1.02
C VAL A 626 3.62 39.25 -2.51
#